data_AF-A0A9E5TM57-F1
#
_entry.id   AF-A0A9E5TM57-F1
#
_cell.length_a   1.000
_cell.length_b   1.000
_cell.length_c   1.000
_cell.angle_alpha   90.00
_cell.angle_beta   90.00
_cell.angle_gamma   90.00
#
_symmetry.space_group_name_H-M   'P 1'
#
loop_
_entity.id
_entity.type
_entity.pdbx_description
1 polymer ?
#
loop_
_entity_poly.entity_id
_entity_poly.type
_entity_poly.pdbx_seq_one_letter_code
_entity_poly.pdbx_strand_id
1 'polypeptide(L)' 'VEHNAAVPHDPNLRQSALFEQYGRVLAALARKHPLLLAVDDLQWADIGSIDLLFHLGRSVAGERVLI' A
#
# COMPACT_ATOMS: atom_id res chain seq x y z
N VAL A 1 -20.92 -33.30 10.34
CA VAL A 1 -19.77 -32.42 10.68
C VAL A 1 -19.17 -31.95 9.37
N GLU A 2 -19.53 -30.74 8.94
CA GLU A 2 -19.21 -30.20 7.61
C GLU A 2 -17.71 -29.89 7.50
N HIS A 3 -17.08 -30.38 6.43
CA HIS A 3 -15.73 -30.00 6.04
C HIS A 3 -15.79 -28.57 5.48
N ASN A 4 -15.39 -27.57 6.27
CA ASN A 4 -15.15 -26.23 5.78
C ASN A 4 -13.83 -26.27 4.98
N ALA A 5 -13.94 -26.24 3.66
CA ALA A 5 -12.80 -26.12 2.76
C ALA A 5 -12.07 -24.81 3.07
N ALA A 6 -10.97 -24.91 3.82
CA ALA A 6 -10.12 -23.78 4.13
C ALA A 6 -9.58 -23.21 2.82
N VAL A 7 -10.15 -22.08 2.39
CA VAL A 7 -9.54 -21.22 1.38
C VAL A 7 -8.10 -20.97 1.84
N PRO A 8 -7.07 -21.20 1.00
CA PRO A 8 -5.70 -20.90 1.39
C PRO A 8 -5.63 -19.42 1.78
N HIS A 9 -5.46 -19.14 3.07
CA HIS A 9 -5.26 -17.79 3.56
C HIS A 9 -3.81 -17.40 3.25
N ASP A 10 -3.53 -17.02 2.00
CA ASP A 10 -2.21 -16.56 1.62
C ASP A 10 -1.98 -15.15 2.19
N PRO A 11 -1.08 -14.97 3.18
CA PRO A 11 -0.81 -13.67 3.75
C PRO A 11 -0.29 -12.68 2.71
N ASN A 12 0.38 -13.14 1.65
CA ASN A 12 0.90 -12.28 0.59
C ASN A 12 -0.24 -11.66 -0.24
N LEU A 13 -1.32 -12.41 -0.46
CA LEU A 13 -2.50 -11.90 -1.16
C LEU A 13 -3.18 -10.78 -0.35
N ARG A 14 -3.26 -10.95 0.98
CA ARG A 14 -3.80 -9.91 1.88
C ARG A 14 -2.92 -8.67 1.92
N GLN A 15 -1.59 -8.84 1.98
CA GLN A 15 -0.64 -7.72 1.96
C GLN A 15 -0.74 -6.93 0.66
N SER A 16 -0.79 -7.63 -0.48
CA SER A 16 -0.95 -7.00 -1.80
C SER A 16 -2.27 -6.21 -1.89
N ALA A 17 -3.37 -6.80 -1.41
CA ALA A 17 -4.66 -6.12 -1.37
C ALA A 17 -4.65 -4.87 -0.46
N LEU A 18 -3.95 -4.92 0.67
CA LEU A 18 -3.78 -3.77 1.56
C LEU A 18 -2.95 -2.67 0.90
N PHE A 19 -1.84 -3.01 0.24
CA PHE A 19 -0.99 -2.04 -0.44
C PHE A 19 -1.75 -1.30 -1.55
N GLU A 20 -2.51 -2.06 -2.34
CA GLU A 20 -3.42 -1.54 -3.35
C GLU A 20 -4.49 -0.59 -2.78
N GLN A 21 -5.02 -0.89 -1.58
CA GLN A 21 -5.97 0.00 -0.90
C GLN A 21 -5.30 1.33 -0.52
N TYR A 22 -4.08 1.30 0.00
CA TYR A 22 -3.32 2.52 0.32
C TYR A 22 -3.10 3.38 -0.93
N GLY A 23 -2.64 2.80 -2.04
CA GLY A 23 -2.47 3.51 -3.30
C GLY A 23 -3.75 4.19 -3.78
N ARG A 24 -4.89 3.48 -3.74
CA ARG A 24 -6.19 4.05 -4.10
C ARG A 24 -6.63 5.21 -3.20
N VAL A 25 -6.36 5.13 -1.90
CA VAL A 25 -6.68 6.22 -0.96
C VAL A 25 -5.85 7.46 -1.30
N LEU A 26 -4.54 7.31 -1.50
CA LEU A 26 -3.68 8.43 -1.88
C LEU A 26 -4.11 9.05 -3.21
N ALA A 27 -4.40 8.24 -4.23
CA ALA A 27 -4.89 8.72 -5.53
C ALA A 27 -6.25 9.46 -5.41
N ALA A 28 -7.17 8.96 -4.58
CA ALA A 28 -8.46 9.61 -4.35
C ALA A 28 -8.30 10.99 -3.66
N LEU A 29 -7.35 11.11 -2.74
CA LEU A 29 -7.01 12.37 -2.07
C LEU A 29 -6.28 13.32 -3.02
N ALA A 30 -5.31 12.82 -3.79
CA ALA A 30 -4.53 13.56 -4.78
C ALA A 30 -5.37 14.23 -5.86
N ARG A 31 -6.52 13.62 -6.20
CA ARG A 31 -7.52 14.20 -7.12
C ARG A 31 -8.22 15.44 -6.57
N LYS A 32 -8.32 15.58 -5.23
CA LYS A 32 -8.86 16.79 -4.59
C LYS A 32 -7.78 17.85 -4.42
N HIS A 33 -6.64 17.48 -3.83
CA HIS A 33 -5.50 18.36 -3.61
C HIS A 33 -4.19 17.59 -3.83
N PRO A 34 -3.16 18.18 -4.46
CA PRO A 34 -1.84 17.56 -4.56
C PRO A 34 -1.30 17.15 -3.18
N LEU A 35 -0.63 16.00 -3.10
CA LEU A 35 -0.10 15.45 -1.85
C LEU A 35 1.44 15.43 -1.87
N LEU A 36 2.02 15.72 -0.70
CA LEU A 36 3.42 15.46 -0.39
C LEU A 36 3.47 14.47 0.78
N LEU A 37 4.08 13.31 0.58
CA LEU A 37 4.29 12.29 1.60
C LEU A 37 5.75 12.31 2.06
N ALA A 38 6.07 13.18 3.01
CA ALA A 38 7.40 13.20 3.61
C ALA A 38 7.54 12.07 4.65
N VAL A 39 8.53 11.20 4.45
CA VAL A 39 8.86 10.11 5.37
C VAL A 39 10.18 10.44 6.06
N ASP A 40 10.15 10.52 7.39
CA ASP A 40 11.35 10.72 8.21
C ASP A 40 11.80 9.38 8.83
N ASP A 41 13.06 9.32 9.27
CA ASP A 41 13.64 8.18 9.99
C ASP A 41 13.53 6.81 9.28
N LEU A 42 13.69 6.78 7.96
CA LEU A 42 13.57 5.55 7.17
C LEU A 42 14.51 4.43 7.64
N GLN A 43 15.63 4.76 8.29
CA GLN A 43 16.55 3.79 8.87
C GLN A 43 15.93 2.92 9.98
N TRP A 44 14.78 3.32 10.54
CA TRP A 44 14.04 2.55 11.55
C TRP A 44 12.83 1.79 10.98
N ALA A 45 12.54 1.92 9.68
CA ALA A 45 11.39 1.26 9.05
C ALA A 45 11.60 -0.26 8.95
N ASP A 46 10.54 -1.01 9.23
CA ASP A 46 10.53 -2.47 9.02
C ASP A 46 10.38 -2.83 7.54
N ILE A 47 10.59 -4.11 7.22
CA ILE A 47 10.52 -4.63 5.84
C ILE A 47 9.15 -4.34 5.21
N GLY A 48 8.06 -4.53 5.95
CA GLY A 48 6.70 -4.31 5.43
C GLY A 48 6.44 -2.85 5.08
N SER A 49 6.99 -1.92 5.86
CA SER A 49 6.91 -0.48 5.64
C SER A 49 7.72 -0.06 4.40
N ILE A 50 8.93 -0.61 4.25
CA ILE A 50 9.76 -0.39 3.06
C ILE A 50 9.07 -0.95 1.80
N ASP A 51 8.50 -2.15 1.87
CA ASP A 51 7.78 -2.77 0.76
C ASP A 51 6.56 -1.94 0.34
N LEU A 52 5.80 -1.41 1.32
CA LEU A 52 4.69 -0.49 1.06
C LEU A 52 5.20 0.78 0.36
N LEU A 53 6.28 1.39 0.84
CA LEU A 53 6.85 2.60 0.22
C LEU A 53 7.22 2.36 -1.24
N PHE A 54 7.89 1.24 -1.55
CA PHE A 54 8.21 0.85 -2.92
C PHE A 54 6.97 0.55 -3.76
N HIS A 55 5.93 -0.05 -3.18
CA HIS A 55 4.65 -0.25 -3.86
C HIS A 55 3.98 1.10 -4.18
N LEU A 56 3.95 2.03 -3.23
CA LEU A 56 3.36 3.35 -3.42
C LEU A 56 4.10 4.15 -4.49
N GLY A 57 5.42 4.19 -4.45
CA GLY A 57 6.23 4.89 -5.47
C GLY A 57 5.99 4.42 -6.91
N ARG A 58 5.58 3.16 -7.11
CA ARG A 58 5.20 2.61 -8.42
C ARG A 58 3.73 2.81 -8.77
N SER A 59 2.84 2.66 -7.78
CA SER A 59 1.38 2.66 -7.99
C SER A 59 0.78 4.05 -8.13
N VAL A 60 1.41 5.09 -7.58
CA VAL A 60 0.93 6.48 -7.71
C VAL A 60 1.51 7.22 -8.92
N ALA A 61 2.23 6.52 -9.80
CA ALA A 61 2.76 7.10 -11.02
C ALA A 61 1.63 7.68 -11.89
N GLY A 62 1.69 8.98 -12.17
CA GLY A 62 0.66 9.72 -12.90
C GLY A 62 -0.39 10.41 -12.01
N GLU A 63 -0.38 10.18 -10.70
CA GLU A 63 -1.17 10.94 -9.74
C GLU A 63 -0.42 12.18 -9.25
N ARG A 64 -1.15 13.15 -8.67
CA ARG A 64 -0.55 14.34 -8.06
C ARG A 64 -0.02 14.05 -6.65
N VAL A 65 0.82 13.03 -6.54
CA VAL A 65 1.46 12.59 -5.30
C VAL A 65 2.97 12.68 -5.49
N LEU A 66 3.61 13.48 -4.64
CA LEU A 66 5.06 13.45 -4.45
C LEU A 66 5.33 12.65 -3.17
N ILE A 67 6.18 11.65 -3.27
CA ILE A 67 6.71 10.90 -2.13
C ILE A 67 8.15 11.37 -1.94
#